data_AF-A0A9W5WT94-F1
#
_entry.id   AF-A0A9W5WT94-F1
#
_cell.length_a   1.000
_cell.length_b   1.000
_cell.length_c   1.000
_cell.angle_alpha   90.00
_cell.angle_beta   90.00
_cell.angle_gamma   90.00
#
_symmetry.space_group_name_H-M   'P 1'
#
loop_
_entity.id
_entity.type
_entity.pdbx_description
1 polymer ?
#
loop_
_entity_poly.entity_id
_entity_poly.type
_entity_poly.pdbx_seq_one_letter_code
_entity_poly.pdbx_strand_id
1 'polypeptide(L)'
;MGVINPAILLTLALSCYHIAYGTRIRKNYTDTQLDLFKDIAKNIKQESKQMPTSSQVIEEMNRLDDAEYKKIDARIAKETAELTAEHGSCGTVNYERDYSQLCPSGWKPSNDGSCWGENYKGPCEALQTFKWFNDEEKRNFEQRCCAFWPPIDHNVISTSGSMLLSALNGSVNHDDGTIVAPRQ
;
A
#
# COMPACT_ATOMS: atom_id res chain seq x y z
N MET A 1 29.42 53.38 90.57
CA MET A 1 29.33 52.91 89.16
C MET A 1 29.84 51.48 89.14
N GLY A 2 28.97 50.49 89.02
CA GLY A 2 29.37 49.07 89.05
C GLY A 2 29.82 48.61 87.66
N VAL A 3 31.08 48.22 87.52
CA VAL A 3 31.63 47.71 86.27
C VAL A 3 31.29 46.23 86.16
N ILE A 4 30.45 45.86 85.20
CA ILE A 4 30.07 44.47 84.95
C ILE A 4 31.29 43.71 84.42
N ASN A 5 31.61 42.57 85.03
CA ASN A 5 32.78 41.77 84.67
C ASN A 5 32.64 41.23 83.22
N PRO A 6 33.59 41.50 82.32
CA PRO A 6 33.53 41.07 80.93
C PRO A 6 33.43 39.55 80.75
N ALA A 7 33.90 38.75 81.73
CA ALA A 7 33.74 37.30 81.71
C ALA A 7 32.27 36.85 81.81
N ILE A 8 31.42 37.62 82.50
CA ILE A 8 29.99 37.31 82.67
C ILE A 8 29.22 37.65 81.39
N LEU A 9 29.62 38.71 80.68
CA LEU A 9 29.05 39.05 79.38
C LEU A 9 29.38 37.98 78.32
N LEU A 10 30.61 37.45 78.35
CA LEU A 10 31.03 36.39 77.42
C LEU A 10 30.28 35.07 77.66
N THR A 11 30.06 34.69 78.91
CA THR A 11 29.33 33.45 79.23
C THR A 11 27.85 33.55 78.90
N LEU A 12 27.22 34.71 79.10
CA LEU A 12 25.85 34.97 78.66
C LEU A 12 25.72 34.98 77.13
N ALA A 13 26.71 35.52 76.41
CA ALA A 13 26.73 35.48 74.95
C ALA A 13 26.89 34.04 74.43
N LEU A 14 27.78 33.24 75.04
CA LEU A 14 28.00 31.84 74.67
C LEU A 14 26.80 30.95 75.02
N SER A 15 26.12 31.19 76.15
CA SER A 15 24.90 30.45 76.49
C SER A 15 23.75 30.80 75.55
N CYS A 16 23.56 32.08 75.21
CA CYS A 16 22.61 32.51 74.20
C CYS A 16 22.93 31.92 72.81
N TYR A 17 24.21 31.83 72.46
CA TYR A 17 24.65 31.15 71.23
C TYR A 17 24.30 29.66 71.28
N HIS A 18 24.60 28.95 72.37
CA HIS A 18 24.20 27.55 72.50
C HIS A 18 22.68 27.33 72.54
N ILE A 19 21.89 28.25 73.08
CA ILE A 19 20.41 28.14 73.06
C ILE A 19 19.87 28.40 71.64
N ALA A 20 20.42 29.40 70.94
CA ALA A 20 20.03 29.74 69.57
C ALA A 20 20.46 28.68 68.54
N TYR A 21 21.58 28.00 68.78
CA TYR A 21 22.14 26.99 67.87
C TYR A 21 21.93 25.53 68.32
N GLY A 22 21.43 25.29 69.55
CA GLY A 22 21.45 23.96 70.18
C GLY A 22 20.12 23.22 70.34
N THR A 23 18.98 23.77 69.91
CA THR A 23 17.70 23.03 69.98
C THR A 23 17.43 22.29 68.68
N ARG A 24 18.04 21.10 68.52
CA ARG A 24 17.63 20.14 67.48
C ARG A 24 16.29 19.53 67.89
N ILE A 25 15.19 20.21 67.54
CA ILE A 25 13.82 19.73 67.78
C ILE A 25 13.67 18.34 67.12
N ARG A 26 13.43 17.31 67.91
CA ARG A 26 13.11 15.97 67.40
C ARG A 26 11.73 16.06 66.74
N LYS A 27 11.66 15.84 65.42
CA LYS A 27 10.39 15.81 64.69
C LYS A 27 9.44 14.79 65.31
N ASN A 28 8.18 15.16 65.47
CA ASN A 28 7.16 14.22 65.94
C ASN A 28 6.84 13.21 64.82
N TYR A 29 6.29 12.05 65.19
CA TYR A 29 5.92 10.99 64.25
C TYR A 29 5.05 11.49 63.08
N THR A 30 4.15 12.44 63.35
CA THR A 30 3.28 13.07 62.36
C THR A 30 4.05 13.92 61.34
N ASP A 31 5.11 14.62 61.75
CA ASP A 31 5.96 15.40 60.84
C ASP A 31 6.78 14.48 59.94
N THR A 32 7.27 13.37 60.48
CA THR A 32 7.99 12.36 59.69
C THR A 32 7.08 11.66 58.67
N GLN A 33 5.82 11.41 59.01
CA GLN A 33 4.83 10.88 58.08
C GLN A 33 4.49 11.89 56.98
N LEU A 34 4.32 13.16 57.32
CA LEU A 34 4.05 14.23 56.35
C LEU A 34 5.20 14.41 55.34
N ASP A 35 6.45 14.30 55.81
CA ASP A 35 7.62 14.36 54.93
C ASP A 35 7.65 13.18 53.95
N LEU A 36 7.32 11.97 54.43
CA LEU A 36 7.19 10.79 53.57
C LEU A 36 6.11 10.98 52.49
N PHE A 37 4.93 11.49 52.87
CA PHE A 37 3.87 11.76 51.89
C PHE A 37 4.28 12.81 50.85
N LYS A 38 5.04 13.83 51.25
CA LYS A 38 5.58 14.84 50.31
C LYS A 38 6.57 14.23 49.34
N ASP A 39 7.44 13.34 49.81
CA ASP A 39 8.42 12.65 48.97
C ASP A 39 7.73 11.71 47.97
N ILE A 40 6.74 10.93 48.42
CA ILE A 40 5.92 10.08 47.54
C ILE A 40 5.19 10.93 46.50
N ALA A 41 4.55 12.03 46.91
CA ALA A 41 3.84 12.92 45.99
C ALA A 41 4.78 13.56 44.96
N LYS A 42 6.01 13.89 45.38
CA LYS A 42 7.05 14.42 44.48
C LYS A 42 7.49 13.38 43.46
N ASN A 43 7.71 12.14 43.87
CA ASN A 43 8.07 11.05 42.96
C ASN A 43 6.94 10.74 41.96
N ILE A 44 5.70 10.60 42.43
CA ILE A 44 4.54 10.37 41.56
C ILE A 44 4.40 11.50 40.53
N LYS A 45 4.59 12.76 40.95
CA LYS A 45 4.55 13.92 40.05
C LYS A 45 5.72 13.92 39.05
N GLN A 46 6.87 13.38 39.42
CA GLN A 46 8.03 13.30 38.54
C GLN A 46 7.83 12.21 37.49
N GLU A 47 7.37 11.03 37.90
CA GLU A 47 7.11 9.90 37.01
C GLU A 47 5.93 10.17 36.08
N SER A 48 4.89 10.87 36.55
CA SER A 48 3.75 11.25 35.70
C SER A 48 4.15 12.24 34.60
N LYS A 49 5.13 13.11 34.84
CA LYS A 49 5.71 13.97 33.79
C LYS A 49 6.50 13.18 32.74
N GLN A 50 6.96 11.98 33.11
CA GLN A 50 7.74 11.11 32.25
C GLN A 50 6.86 10.21 31.38
N MET A 51 5.56 10.12 31.69
CA MET A 51 4.61 9.47 30.79
C MET A 51 4.43 10.32 29.53
N PRO A 52 4.60 9.73 28.33
CA PRO A 52 4.36 10.45 27.11
C PRO A 52 2.89 10.85 27.01
N THR A 53 2.66 12.03 26.45
CA THR A 53 1.32 12.48 26.10
C THR A 53 0.78 11.68 24.92
N SER A 54 -0.54 11.64 24.76
CA SER A 54 -1.18 10.95 23.63
C SER A 54 -0.63 11.42 22.28
N SER A 55 -0.29 12.71 22.13
CA SER A 55 0.30 13.25 20.91
C SER A 55 1.70 12.69 20.63
N GLN A 56 2.54 12.54 21.66
CA GLN A 56 3.87 11.95 21.52
C GLN A 56 3.79 10.46 21.17
N VAL A 57 2.81 9.73 21.72
CA VAL A 57 2.57 8.33 21.37
C VAL A 57 2.09 8.20 19.92
N ILE A 58 1.16 9.06 19.47
CA ILE A 58 0.66 9.06 18.10
C ILE A 58 1.79 9.40 17.10
N GLU A 59 2.62 10.39 17.43
CA GLU A 59 3.77 10.78 16.59
C GLU A 59 4.77 9.62 16.43
N GLU A 60 5.10 8.93 17.53
CA GLU A 60 6.00 7.78 17.48
C GLU A 60 5.37 6.60 16.71
N MET A 61 4.08 6.33 16.90
CA MET A 61 3.35 5.31 16.15
C MET A 61 3.42 5.58 14.65
N ASN A 62 3.12 6.80 14.22
CA ASN A 62 3.20 7.18 12.80
C ASN A 62 4.63 7.02 12.24
N ARG A 63 5.64 7.37 13.04
CA ARG A 63 7.05 7.22 12.65
C ARG A 63 7.45 5.75 12.47
N LEU A 64 6.98 4.87 13.35
CA LEU A 64 7.25 3.43 13.29
C LEU A 64 6.56 2.81 12.07
N ASP A 65 5.30 3.16 11.85
CA ASP A 65 4.52 2.76 10.68
C ASP A 65 5.26 3.15 9.39
N ASP A 66 5.69 4.40 9.23
CA ASP A 66 6.44 4.88 8.06
C ASP A 66 7.72 4.09 7.78
N ALA A 67 8.44 3.71 8.84
CA ALA A 67 9.69 2.97 8.72
C ALA A 67 9.46 1.50 8.33
N GLU A 68 8.36 0.91 8.79
CA GLU A 68 7.96 -0.45 8.43
C GLU A 68 7.40 -0.51 7.01
N TYR A 69 6.50 0.40 6.64
CA TYR A 69 5.94 0.50 5.29
C TYR A 69 7.04 0.64 4.24
N LYS A 70 8.07 1.48 4.48
CA LYS A 70 9.22 1.60 3.57
C LYS A 70 9.98 0.29 3.34
N LYS A 71 10.08 -0.58 4.35
CA LYS A 71 10.72 -1.90 4.20
C LYS A 71 9.86 -2.84 3.36
N ILE A 72 8.56 -2.80 3.56
CA ILE A 72 7.59 -3.59 2.78
C ILE A 72 7.63 -3.14 1.32
N ASP A 73 7.58 -1.84 1.06
CA ASP A 73 7.65 -1.27 -0.30
C ASP A 73 8.94 -1.67 -1.02
N ALA A 74 10.09 -1.62 -0.32
CA ALA A 74 11.37 -2.05 -0.88
C ALA A 74 11.39 -3.53 -1.23
N ARG A 75 10.76 -4.39 -0.41
CA ARG A 75 10.63 -5.83 -0.70
C ARG A 75 9.72 -6.07 -1.90
N ILE A 76 8.56 -5.42 -1.96
CA ILE A 76 7.63 -5.53 -3.10
C ILE A 76 8.33 -5.07 -4.38
N ALA A 77 9.03 -3.93 -4.35
CA ALA A 77 9.77 -3.42 -5.50
C ALA A 77 10.85 -4.40 -5.99
N LYS A 78 11.57 -5.05 -5.05
CA LYS A 78 12.56 -6.07 -5.38
C LYS A 78 11.92 -7.31 -5.99
N GLU A 79 10.90 -7.88 -5.35
CA GLU A 79 10.19 -9.08 -5.83
C GLU A 79 9.52 -8.83 -7.20
N THR A 80 8.92 -7.66 -7.40
CA THR A 80 8.32 -7.29 -8.69
C THR A 80 9.37 -7.08 -9.78
N ALA A 81 10.54 -6.52 -9.46
CA ALA A 81 11.65 -6.42 -10.41
C ALA A 81 12.22 -7.80 -10.78
N GLU A 82 12.32 -8.73 -9.83
CA GLU A 82 12.75 -10.11 -10.08
C GLU A 82 11.71 -10.89 -10.92
N LEU A 83 10.42 -10.79 -10.57
CA LEU A 83 9.32 -11.42 -11.32
C LEU A 83 9.23 -10.92 -12.77
N THR A 84 9.39 -9.61 -12.99
CA THR A 84 9.38 -9.01 -14.33
C THR A 84 10.65 -9.27 -15.13
N ALA A 85 11.78 -9.58 -14.46
CA ALA A 85 13.00 -10.01 -15.14
C ALA A 85 12.90 -11.45 -15.67
N GLU A 86 12.19 -12.34 -14.96
CA GLU A 86 11.96 -13.72 -15.42
C GLU A 86 10.85 -13.81 -16.48
N HIS A 87 9.79 -13.00 -16.36
CA HIS A 87 8.71 -12.92 -17.33
C HIS A 87 8.98 -11.76 -18.29
N GLY A 88 9.87 -12.00 -19.27
CA GLY A 88 10.18 -11.02 -20.30
C GLY A 88 8.91 -10.41 -20.90
N SER A 89 8.85 -9.08 -20.93
CA SER A 89 7.72 -8.32 -21.46
C SER A 89 7.26 -8.92 -22.79
N CYS A 90 6.01 -9.38 -22.84
CA CYS A 90 5.43 -9.86 -24.08
C CYS A 90 5.47 -8.71 -25.10
N GLY A 91 6.07 -8.93 -26.26
CA GLY A 91 6.18 -7.88 -27.27
C GLY A 91 4.82 -7.26 -27.60
N THR A 92 4.80 -5.97 -27.95
CA THR A 92 3.56 -5.30 -28.36
C THR A 92 3.18 -5.68 -29.79
N VAL A 93 1.88 -5.76 -30.02
CA VAL A 93 1.24 -6.32 -31.21
C VAL A 93 0.28 -5.28 -31.77
N ASN A 94 0.36 -4.99 -33.07
CA ASN A 94 -0.40 -3.90 -33.70
C ASN A 94 -1.60 -4.45 -34.49
N TYR A 95 -2.52 -5.14 -33.82
CA TYR A 95 -3.80 -5.58 -34.38
C TYR A 95 -4.82 -5.88 -33.28
N GLU A 96 -6.11 -5.81 -33.62
CA GLU A 96 -7.19 -6.13 -32.68
C GLU A 96 -7.38 -7.64 -32.54
N ARG A 97 -7.51 -8.12 -31.29
CA ARG A 97 -7.60 -9.55 -30.95
C ARG A 97 -9.01 -10.08 -31.13
N ASP A 98 -9.13 -11.24 -31.76
CA ASP A 98 -10.35 -12.02 -31.80
C ASP A 98 -10.40 -12.99 -30.61
N TYR A 99 -10.94 -12.52 -29.48
CA TYR A 99 -11.16 -13.36 -28.30
C TYR A 99 -12.33 -14.34 -28.46
N SER A 100 -13.10 -14.29 -29.56
CA SER A 100 -14.10 -15.32 -29.85
C SER A 100 -13.45 -16.67 -30.17
N GLN A 101 -12.18 -16.66 -30.61
CA GLN A 101 -11.41 -17.88 -30.83
C GLN A 101 -11.11 -18.59 -29.50
N LEU A 102 -11.18 -19.92 -29.54
CA LEU A 102 -10.94 -20.77 -28.37
C LEU A 102 -9.46 -20.70 -27.94
N CYS A 103 -8.53 -20.77 -28.89
CA CYS A 103 -7.10 -20.88 -28.61
C CYS A 103 -6.31 -19.66 -29.08
N PRO A 104 -5.15 -19.38 -28.47
CA PRO A 104 -4.18 -18.44 -29.00
C PRO A 104 -3.68 -18.83 -30.39
N SER A 105 -3.08 -17.87 -31.10
CA SER A 105 -2.49 -18.07 -32.42
C SER A 105 -1.43 -19.17 -32.39
N GLY A 106 -1.56 -20.14 -33.30
CA GLY A 106 -0.61 -21.25 -33.42
C GLY A 106 -0.76 -22.36 -32.37
N TRP A 107 -1.75 -22.26 -31.46
CA TRP A 107 -2.07 -23.32 -30.52
C TRP A 107 -3.10 -24.28 -31.11
N LYS A 108 -2.95 -25.58 -30.82
CA LYS A 108 -3.83 -26.63 -31.33
C LYS A 108 -4.99 -26.87 -30.37
N PRO A 109 -6.25 -26.72 -30.80
CA PRO A 109 -7.41 -27.05 -29.98
C PRO A 109 -7.58 -28.56 -29.83
N SER A 110 -8.09 -28.97 -28.67
CA SER A 110 -8.50 -30.33 -28.33
C SER A 110 -10.02 -30.39 -28.11
N ASN A 111 -10.59 -31.58 -28.22
CA ASN A 111 -12.05 -31.79 -28.16
C ASN A 111 -12.69 -31.42 -26.81
N ASP A 112 -11.89 -31.37 -25.74
CA ASP A 112 -12.29 -31.00 -24.38
C ASP A 112 -12.34 -29.47 -24.16
N GLY A 113 -11.87 -28.68 -25.13
CA GLY A 113 -11.71 -27.24 -25.01
C GLY A 113 -10.33 -26.80 -24.52
N SER A 114 -9.38 -27.73 -24.43
CA SER A 114 -7.97 -27.45 -24.13
C SER A 114 -7.23 -27.01 -25.39
N CYS A 115 -6.17 -26.22 -25.21
CA CYS A 115 -5.33 -25.69 -26.26
C CYS A 115 -3.88 -26.03 -25.93
N TRP A 116 -3.15 -26.53 -26.93
CA TRP A 116 -1.74 -26.93 -26.78
C TRP A 116 -0.82 -26.11 -27.68
N GLY A 117 0.07 -25.34 -27.07
CA GLY A 117 1.14 -24.60 -27.73
C GLY A 117 2.38 -25.46 -27.90
N GLU A 118 2.43 -26.30 -28.94
CA GLU A 118 3.56 -27.22 -29.19
C GLU A 118 4.93 -26.50 -29.29
N ASN A 119 4.94 -25.27 -29.83
CA ASN A 119 6.15 -24.45 -29.99
C ASN A 119 6.18 -23.25 -29.04
N TYR A 120 5.36 -23.26 -27.99
CA TYR A 120 5.25 -22.16 -27.06
C TYR A 120 6.48 -22.09 -26.13
N LYS A 121 7.08 -20.90 -26.04
CA LYS A 121 8.29 -20.61 -25.25
C LYS A 121 8.06 -19.51 -24.22
N GLY A 122 6.80 -19.18 -23.96
CA GLY A 122 6.45 -18.21 -22.93
C GLY A 122 6.54 -18.80 -21.52
N PRO A 123 6.28 -17.98 -20.50
CA PRO A 123 6.54 -18.35 -19.11
C PRO A 123 5.49 -19.29 -18.48
N CYS A 124 4.31 -19.40 -19.08
CA CYS A 124 3.23 -20.25 -18.56
C CYS A 124 3.31 -21.71 -19.06
N GLU A 125 2.34 -22.54 -18.67
CA GLU A 125 2.19 -23.90 -19.20
C GLU A 125 1.70 -23.89 -20.65
N ALA A 126 2.22 -24.82 -21.45
CA ALA A 126 1.87 -24.96 -22.86
C ALA A 126 0.51 -25.62 -23.12
N LEU A 127 -0.09 -26.29 -22.12
CA LEU A 127 -1.40 -26.93 -22.21
C LEU A 127 -2.35 -26.23 -21.24
N GLN A 128 -3.37 -25.56 -21.77
CA GLN A 128 -4.32 -24.77 -20.97
C GLN A 128 -5.73 -24.85 -21.56
N THR A 129 -6.76 -24.73 -20.71
CA THR A 129 -8.16 -24.73 -21.14
C THR A 129 -8.75 -23.32 -21.09
N PHE A 130 -9.38 -22.89 -22.18
CA PHE A 130 -10.01 -21.57 -22.29
C PHE A 130 -11.52 -21.66 -22.47
N LYS A 131 -12.10 -22.87 -22.33
CA LYS A 131 -13.53 -23.13 -22.50
C LYS A 131 -14.43 -22.25 -21.63
N TRP A 132 -13.95 -21.91 -20.44
CA TRP A 132 -14.69 -21.15 -19.43
C TRP A 132 -14.21 -19.71 -19.29
N PHE A 133 -13.27 -19.28 -20.13
CA PHE A 133 -12.67 -17.95 -20.02
C PHE A 133 -13.50 -16.94 -20.80
N ASN A 134 -13.79 -15.81 -20.16
CA ASN A 134 -14.29 -14.62 -20.82
C ASN A 134 -13.16 -13.84 -21.52
N ASP A 135 -13.51 -12.82 -22.30
CA ASP A 135 -12.54 -12.04 -23.09
C ASP A 135 -11.50 -11.30 -22.21
N GLU A 136 -11.88 -10.88 -21.01
CA GLU A 136 -10.97 -10.22 -20.06
C GLU A 136 -9.96 -11.23 -19.49
N GLU A 137 -10.41 -12.43 -19.14
CA GLU A 137 -9.55 -13.52 -18.66
C GLU A 137 -8.57 -13.98 -19.74
N LYS A 138 -9.01 -14.06 -21.00
CA LYS A 138 -8.15 -14.34 -22.15
C LYS A 138 -7.11 -13.24 -22.36
N ARG A 139 -7.50 -11.97 -22.27
CA ARG A 139 -6.57 -10.81 -22.34
C ARG A 139 -5.53 -10.85 -21.23
N ASN A 140 -5.96 -11.15 -20.00
CA ASN A 140 -5.06 -11.27 -18.84
C ASN A 140 -4.10 -12.46 -19.00
N PHE A 141 -4.56 -13.56 -19.60
CA PHE A 141 -3.69 -14.68 -19.95
C PHE A 141 -2.67 -14.30 -21.03
N GLU A 142 -3.11 -13.64 -22.12
CA GLU A 142 -2.25 -13.17 -23.20
C GLU A 142 -1.08 -12.32 -22.67
N GLN A 143 -1.38 -11.36 -21.80
CA GLN A 143 -0.37 -10.46 -21.23
C GLN A 143 0.62 -11.16 -20.29
N ARG A 144 0.13 -12.08 -19.44
CA ARG A 144 0.99 -12.81 -18.50
C ARG A 144 1.81 -13.90 -19.16
N CYS A 145 1.27 -14.52 -20.21
CA CYS A 145 1.82 -15.71 -20.83
C CYS A 145 2.43 -15.47 -22.20
N CYS A 146 2.40 -14.25 -22.74
CA CYS A 146 2.91 -13.97 -24.09
C CYS A 146 2.25 -14.85 -25.18
N ALA A 147 0.98 -15.22 -24.98
CA ALA A 147 0.22 -16.10 -25.87
C ALA A 147 -0.91 -15.30 -26.52
N PHE A 148 -0.70 -14.88 -27.77
CA PHE A 148 -1.54 -13.89 -28.44
C PHE A 148 -2.71 -14.50 -29.20
N TRP A 149 -3.91 -13.95 -29.03
CA TRP A 149 -5.06 -14.33 -29.85
C TRP A 149 -4.92 -13.85 -31.31
N PRO A 150 -5.55 -14.54 -32.26
CA PRO A 150 -5.49 -14.18 -33.68
C PRO A 150 -6.20 -12.84 -33.95
N PRO A 151 -5.92 -12.18 -35.09
CA PRO A 151 -6.59 -10.95 -35.46
C PRO A 151 -8.08 -11.17 -35.76
N ILE A 152 -8.91 -10.15 -35.54
CA ILE A 152 -10.29 -10.12 -36.01
C ILE A 152 -10.31 -10.23 -37.55
N ASP A 153 -11.07 -11.20 -38.07
CA ASP A 153 -11.28 -11.32 -39.51
C ASP A 153 -12.33 -10.29 -39.97
N HIS A 154 -11.84 -9.18 -40.52
CA HIS A 154 -12.68 -8.13 -41.11
C HIS A 154 -13.43 -8.57 -42.38
N ASN A 155 -13.10 -9.73 -42.98
CA ASN A 155 -13.83 -10.25 -44.15
C ASN A 155 -15.15 -10.93 -43.78
N VAL A 156 -15.32 -11.41 -42.55
CA VAL A 156 -16.57 -12.02 -42.07
C VAL A 156 -17.70 -10.97 -41.94
N ILE A 157 -17.33 -9.72 -41.67
CA ILE A 157 -18.26 -8.59 -41.59
C ILE A 157 -18.72 -8.15 -43.00
N SER A 158 -17.91 -8.40 -44.03
CA SER A 158 -18.20 -8.00 -45.41
C SER A 158 -19.33 -8.83 -46.06
N THR A 159 -19.57 -10.07 -45.62
CA THR A 159 -20.61 -10.91 -46.26
C THR A 159 -22.03 -10.38 -46.01
N SER A 160 -22.25 -9.66 -44.91
CA SER A 160 -23.52 -8.95 -44.66
C SER A 160 -23.56 -7.56 -45.29
N GLY A 161 -22.39 -6.96 -45.56
CA GLY A 161 -22.26 -5.67 -46.24
C GLY A 161 -22.25 -5.76 -47.77
N SER A 162 -21.89 -6.89 -48.36
CA SER A 162 -21.79 -7.07 -49.82
C SER A 162 -23.15 -7.03 -50.51
N MET A 163 -24.22 -7.42 -49.82
CA MET A 163 -25.59 -7.31 -50.33
C MET A 163 -26.08 -5.84 -50.29
N LEU A 164 -25.56 -5.03 -49.36
CA LEU A 164 -25.86 -3.60 -49.26
C LEU A 164 -25.00 -2.76 -50.23
N LEU A 165 -23.73 -3.10 -50.41
CA LEU A 165 -22.79 -2.36 -51.26
C LEU A 165 -23.13 -2.49 -52.75
N SER A 166 -23.69 -3.63 -53.17
CA SER A 166 -24.19 -3.83 -54.53
C SER A 166 -25.49 -3.06 -54.82
N ALA A 167 -26.28 -2.76 -53.79
CA ALA A 167 -27.47 -1.91 -53.90
C ALA A 167 -27.14 -0.41 -53.98
N LEU A 168 -25.99 0.02 -53.43
CA LEU A 168 -25.54 1.42 -53.46
C LEU A 168 -24.78 1.82 -54.74
N ASN A 169 -24.37 0.85 -55.56
CA ASN A 169 -23.70 1.08 -56.86
C ASN A 169 -24.67 1.16 -58.06
N GLY A 170 -25.96 1.33 -57.79
CA GLY A 170 -27.00 1.49 -58.81
C GLY A 170 -27.17 2.93 -59.30
N SER A 171 -27.88 3.11 -60.42
CA SER A 171 -28.27 4.44 -60.90
C SER A 171 -29.42 4.99 -60.06
N VAL A 172 -29.38 6.27 -59.69
CA VAL A 172 -30.48 6.91 -58.95
C VAL A 172 -31.62 7.26 -59.92
N ASN A 173 -32.84 6.83 -59.61
CA ASN A 173 -34.04 7.20 -60.35
C ASN A 173 -34.33 8.70 -60.14
N HIS A 174 -34.53 9.42 -61.23
CA HIS A 174 -34.70 10.87 -61.22
C HIS A 174 -36.02 11.31 -60.54
N ASP A 175 -37.05 10.48 -60.60
CA ASP A 175 -38.40 10.87 -60.19
C ASP A 175 -38.66 10.68 -58.69
N ASP A 176 -38.01 9.69 -58.06
CA ASP A 176 -38.23 9.34 -56.64
C ASP A 176 -36.95 9.21 -55.81
N GLY A 177 -35.77 9.38 -56.42
CA GLY A 177 -34.47 9.32 -55.73
C GLY A 177 -34.07 7.92 -55.26
N THR A 178 -34.78 6.86 -55.68
CA THR A 178 -34.45 5.48 -55.31
C THR A 178 -33.25 4.96 -56.10
N ILE A 179 -32.42 4.11 -55.49
CA ILE A 179 -31.25 3.53 -56.17
C ILE A 179 -31.67 2.25 -56.89
N VAL A 180 -31.54 2.24 -58.22
CA VAL A 180 -31.85 1.09 -59.08
C VAL A 180 -30.57 0.27 -59.28
N ALA A 181 -30.53 -0.94 -58.74
CA ALA A 181 -29.38 -1.83 -58.86
C ALA A 181 -28.99 -2.09 -60.33
N PRO A 182 -27.69 -2.23 -60.65
CA PRO A 182 -27.24 -2.52 -62.02
C PRO A 182 -27.84 -3.84 -62.52
N ARG A 183 -28.38 -3.87 -63.74
CA ARG A 183 -28.79 -5.15 -64.36
C ARG A 183 -27.55 -5.99 -64.65
N GLN A 184 -27.59 -7.26 -64.22
CA GLN A 184 -26.64 -8.29 -64.65
C GLN A 184 -26.84 -8.68 -66.11
#